data_AF-A0A1I0NQP9-F1
#
_entry.id   AF-A0A1I0NQP9-F1
#
_cell.length_a   1.000
_cell.length_b   1.000
_cell.length_c   1.000
_cell.angle_alpha   90.00
_cell.angle_beta   90.00
_cell.angle_gamma   90.00
#
_symmetry.space_group_name_H-M   'P 1'
#
loop_
_entity.id
_entity.type
_entity.pdbx_description
1 polymer ?
#
loop_
_entity_poly.entity_id
_entity_poly.type
_entity_poly.pdbx_seq_one_letter_code
_entity_poly.pdbx_strand_id
1 'polypeptide(L)'
;MRTEKRLIRAFALTVATLPMLMLSSCSTMEDGSYVDPIKLTEKVGGNWMLNSITQVDETSGNEMALTNLLGFDTFCINLSEGGQFSVTGNAPKLLPTTGTWELDNNYVKSTGEATQLLLKGSEGNVKLTITSTPGATPELGFQLSRTSEGKSFLSYKYSLSPVE
;
A
#
# COMPACT_ATOMS: atom_id res chain seq x y z
N MET A 1 -38.24 58.42 44.89
CA MET A 1 -38.30 58.60 43.42
C MET A 1 -36.98 59.00 42.73
N ARG A 2 -35.84 59.15 43.42
CA ARG A 2 -34.53 59.54 42.82
C ARG A 2 -33.50 58.39 42.78
N THR A 3 -33.65 57.39 43.65
CA THR A 3 -32.80 56.19 43.77
C THR A 3 -33.15 55.11 42.75
N GLU A 4 -34.44 54.89 42.45
CA GLU A 4 -34.89 53.90 41.45
C GLU A 4 -34.43 54.23 40.03
N LYS A 5 -34.41 55.52 39.65
CA LYS A 5 -33.91 55.96 38.34
C LYS A 5 -32.40 55.76 38.17
N ARG A 6 -31.63 55.68 39.26
CA ARG A 6 -30.18 55.41 39.22
C ARG A 6 -29.89 53.92 39.10
N LEU A 7 -30.67 53.07 39.77
CA LEU A 7 -30.62 51.61 39.62
C LEU A 7 -31.04 51.15 38.22
N ILE A 8 -32.12 51.72 37.66
CA ILE A 8 -32.58 51.38 36.30
C ILE A 8 -31.57 51.83 35.22
N ARG A 9 -30.92 52.99 35.40
CA ARG A 9 -29.86 53.46 34.48
C ARG A 9 -28.57 52.65 34.59
N ALA A 10 -28.17 52.25 35.80
CA ALA A 10 -27.02 51.37 36.00
C ALA A 10 -27.26 49.97 35.45
N PHE A 11 -28.47 49.44 35.62
CA PHE A 11 -28.89 48.13 35.10
C PHE A 11 -29.05 48.12 33.57
N ALA A 12 -29.55 49.21 32.98
CA ALA A 12 -29.61 49.36 31.53
C ALA A 12 -28.22 49.48 30.88
N LEU A 13 -27.24 50.06 31.59
CA LEU A 13 -25.86 50.19 31.10
C LEU A 13 -25.09 48.86 31.16
N THR A 14 -25.36 48.00 32.16
CA THR A 14 -24.73 46.67 32.26
C THR A 14 -25.35 45.63 31.32
N VAL A 15 -26.65 45.73 31.02
CA VAL A 15 -27.32 44.84 30.06
C VAL A 15 -26.96 45.16 28.60
N ALA A 16 -26.62 46.41 28.29
CA ALA A 16 -26.23 46.83 26.93
C ALA A 16 -24.81 46.42 26.51
N THR A 17 -23.93 46.08 27.46
CA THR A 17 -22.53 45.69 27.17
C THR A 17 -22.31 44.18 27.04
N LEU A 18 -23.32 43.38 27.37
CA LEU A 18 -23.21 41.91 27.39
C LEU A 18 -23.22 41.21 26.01
N PRO A 19 -23.81 41.74 24.91
CA PRO A 19 -23.85 41.01 23.64
C PRO A 19 -22.57 41.10 22.79
N MET A 20 -21.56 41.88 23.20
CA MET A 20 -20.35 42.09 22.38
C MET A 20 -19.21 41.09 22.65
N LEU A 21 -19.34 40.22 23.66
CA LEU A 21 -18.33 39.20 24.03
C LEU A 21 -18.54 37.84 23.34
N MET A 22 -19.59 37.68 22.53
CA MET A 22 -20.00 36.38 21.98
C MET A 22 -19.56 36.09 20.53
N LEU A 23 -18.70 36.91 19.92
CA LEU A 23 -18.26 36.74 18.52
C LEU A 23 -16.78 36.35 18.34
N SER A 24 -16.10 35.93 19.41
CA SER A 24 -14.72 35.43 19.34
C SER A 24 -14.66 33.90 19.45
N SER A 25 -15.56 33.18 18.76
CA SER A 25 -15.31 31.75 18.50
C SER A 25 -14.52 31.67 17.20
N CYS A 26 -13.22 31.94 17.30
CA CYS A 26 -12.27 31.60 16.26
C CYS A 26 -12.13 30.07 16.33
N SER A 27 -12.98 29.34 15.61
CA SER A 27 -12.74 27.92 15.41
C SER A 27 -11.46 27.83 14.59
N THR A 28 -10.34 27.55 15.24
CA THR A 28 -9.21 26.95 14.56
C THR A 28 -9.76 25.65 13.97
N MET A 29 -9.92 25.62 12.66
CA MET A 29 -10.11 24.36 11.97
C MET A 29 -8.86 23.55 12.33
N GLU A 30 -9.03 22.54 13.19
CA GLU A 30 -8.03 21.53 13.50
C GLU A 30 -7.88 20.68 12.23
N ASP A 31 -7.32 21.32 11.20
CA ASP A 31 -6.92 20.69 9.96
C ASP A 31 -5.66 19.92 10.33
N GLY A 32 -5.82 18.59 10.45
CA GLY A 32 -4.84 17.72 11.09
C GLY A 32 -3.42 17.98 10.62
N SER A 33 -2.45 17.70 11.51
CA SER A 33 -1.03 17.89 11.19
C SER A 33 -0.66 17.11 9.93
N TYR A 34 0.08 17.77 9.04
CA TYR A 34 0.59 17.14 7.82
C TYR A 34 1.42 15.89 8.17
N VAL A 35 1.09 14.78 7.53
CA VAL A 35 1.88 13.55 7.54
C VAL A 35 2.30 13.23 6.12
N ASP A 36 3.49 12.67 5.95
CA ASP A 36 3.97 12.26 4.64
C ASP A 36 3.04 11.18 4.03
N PRO A 37 2.79 11.22 2.72
CA PRO A 37 2.01 10.18 2.06
C PRO A 37 2.68 8.80 2.16
N ILE A 38 1.86 7.78 2.45
CA ILE A 38 2.28 6.37 2.52
C ILE A 38 2.89 5.94 1.17
N LYS A 39 4.12 5.42 1.20
CA LYS A 39 4.81 4.90 0.01
C LYS A 39 4.31 3.50 -0.34
N LEU A 40 4.46 3.10 -1.60
CA LEU A 40 4.20 1.74 -2.05
C LEU A 40 5.09 0.71 -1.35
N THR A 41 6.34 1.07 -1.05
CA THR A 41 7.26 0.21 -0.31
C THR A 41 6.74 -0.15 1.08
N GLU A 42 6.04 0.76 1.74
CA GLU A 42 5.42 0.52 3.06
C GLU A 42 4.21 -0.43 2.95
N LYS A 43 3.53 -0.44 1.80
CA LYS A 43 2.39 -1.34 1.55
C LYS A 43 2.82 -2.73 1.09
N VAL A 44 3.88 -2.80 0.30
CA VAL A 44 4.39 -4.04 -0.31
C VAL A 44 5.36 -4.76 0.64
N GLY A 45 6.07 -4.02 1.48
CA GLY A 45 6.91 -4.58 2.53
C GLY A 45 6.10 -5.44 3.51
N GLY A 46 6.71 -6.53 4.01
CA GLY A 46 6.06 -7.45 4.93
C GLY A 46 6.38 -8.91 4.67
N ASN A 47 5.69 -9.78 5.41
CA ASN A 47 5.73 -11.23 5.25
C ASN A 47 4.50 -11.69 4.48
N TRP A 48 4.72 -12.39 3.38
CA TRP A 48 3.65 -12.82 2.48
C TRP A 48 3.73 -14.32 2.24
N MET A 49 2.62 -15.03 2.41
CA MET A 49 2.48 -16.44 2.09
C MET A 49 1.73 -16.60 0.78
N LEU A 50 2.15 -17.55 -0.06
CA LEU A 50 1.44 -17.80 -1.30
C LEU A 50 0.06 -18.38 -1.02
N ASN A 51 -0.96 -17.74 -1.60
CA ASN A 51 -2.31 -18.27 -1.63
C ASN A 51 -2.55 -19.05 -2.94
N SER A 52 -2.17 -18.47 -4.07
CA SER A 52 -2.28 -19.16 -5.36
C SER A 52 -1.26 -18.71 -6.39
N ILE A 53 -0.98 -19.61 -7.34
CA ILE A 53 -0.19 -19.31 -8.53
C ILE A 53 -0.85 -19.91 -9.77
N THR A 54 -0.99 -19.07 -10.80
CA THR A 54 -1.55 -19.46 -12.09
C THR A 54 -0.54 -19.15 -13.19
N GLN A 55 -0.26 -20.14 -14.02
CA GLN A 55 0.48 -19.95 -15.26
C GLN A 55 -0.49 -19.59 -16.38
N VAL A 56 -0.14 -18.59 -17.17
CA VAL A 56 -0.91 -18.13 -18.33
C VAL A 56 -0.02 -18.24 -19.55
N ASP A 57 -0.45 -19.02 -20.54
CA ASP A 57 0.13 -18.95 -21.89
C ASP A 57 -0.46 -17.73 -22.59
N GLU A 58 0.37 -16.72 -22.80
CA GLU A 58 -0.05 -15.43 -23.37
C GLU A 58 -0.34 -15.54 -24.89
N THR A 59 0.04 -16.64 -25.53
CA THR A 59 -0.20 -16.87 -26.96
C THR A 59 -1.59 -17.47 -27.18
N SER A 60 -1.98 -18.43 -26.35
CA SER A 60 -3.27 -19.13 -26.45
C SER A 60 -4.34 -18.61 -25.49
N GLY A 61 -3.94 -17.87 -24.45
CA GLY A 61 -4.81 -17.42 -23.35
C GLY A 61 -5.15 -18.53 -22.34
N ASN A 62 -4.55 -19.71 -22.48
CA ASN A 62 -4.82 -20.83 -21.60
C ASN A 62 -4.22 -20.59 -20.20
N GLU A 63 -5.02 -20.86 -19.17
CA GLU A 63 -4.60 -20.76 -17.78
C GLU A 63 -4.46 -22.14 -17.11
N MET A 64 -3.45 -22.29 -16.27
CA MET A 64 -3.19 -23.51 -15.51
C MET A 64 -2.84 -23.15 -14.06
N ALA A 65 -3.67 -23.61 -13.12
CA ALA A 65 -3.40 -23.47 -11.70
C ALA A 65 -2.23 -24.39 -11.31
N LEU A 66 -1.16 -23.81 -10.75
CA LEU A 66 0.05 -24.55 -10.37
C LEU A 66 0.15 -24.82 -8.87
N THR A 67 -0.70 -24.18 -8.04
CA THR A 67 -0.62 -24.21 -6.57
C THR A 67 -0.45 -25.63 -6.00
N ASN A 68 -1.28 -26.57 -6.44
CA ASN A 68 -1.28 -27.96 -5.95
C ASN A 68 -0.30 -28.88 -6.69
N LEU A 69 0.30 -28.42 -7.79
CA LEU A 69 1.16 -29.24 -8.65
C LEU A 69 2.63 -29.16 -8.25
N LEU A 70 3.07 -28.04 -7.68
CA LEU A 70 4.48 -27.82 -7.35
C LEU A 70 4.75 -27.67 -5.83
N GLY A 71 3.75 -27.98 -4.98
CA GLY A 71 3.89 -27.97 -3.53
C GLY A 71 4.23 -26.59 -2.98
N PHE A 72 3.46 -25.57 -3.38
CA PHE A 72 3.69 -24.18 -3.01
C PHE A 72 3.06 -23.76 -1.67
N ASP A 73 2.42 -24.69 -0.98
CA ASP A 73 1.73 -24.48 0.30
C ASP A 73 2.62 -23.93 1.41
N THR A 74 3.94 -24.05 1.26
CA THR A 74 4.93 -23.51 2.19
C THR A 74 5.67 -22.27 1.69
N PHE A 75 5.38 -21.79 0.48
CA PHE A 75 6.06 -20.62 -0.09
C PHE A 75 5.74 -19.37 0.72
N CYS A 76 6.79 -18.72 1.23
CA CYS A 76 6.69 -17.38 1.80
C CYS A 76 7.77 -16.47 1.21
N ILE A 77 7.46 -15.20 1.07
CA ILE A 77 8.41 -14.13 0.75
C ILE A 77 8.36 -13.05 1.83
N ASN A 78 9.51 -12.76 2.42
CA ASN A 78 9.71 -11.60 3.26
C ASN A 78 10.33 -10.48 2.42
N LEU A 79 9.73 -9.30 2.47
CA LEU A 79 10.21 -8.06 1.88
C LEU A 79 10.48 -7.09 3.03
N SER A 80 11.72 -7.02 3.51
CA SER A 80 12.08 -6.20 4.67
C SER A 80 12.08 -4.72 4.33
N GLU A 81 11.79 -3.87 5.33
CA GLU A 81 11.91 -2.41 5.20
C GLU A 81 13.34 -1.95 4.89
N GLY A 82 14.34 -2.73 5.30
CA GLY A 82 15.76 -2.48 5.00
C GLY A 82 16.16 -2.75 3.54
N GLY A 83 15.21 -3.18 2.69
CA GLY A 83 15.44 -3.48 1.29
C GLY A 83 16.04 -4.87 1.04
N GLN A 84 16.01 -5.77 2.02
CA GLN A 84 16.40 -7.17 1.87
C GLN A 84 15.17 -8.04 1.64
N PHE A 85 15.32 -9.13 0.90
CA PHE A 85 14.26 -10.13 0.77
C PHE A 85 14.79 -11.54 1.01
N SER A 86 13.87 -12.40 1.43
CA SER A 86 14.09 -13.84 1.52
C SER A 86 12.84 -14.60 1.11
N VAL A 87 13.02 -15.64 0.31
CA VAL A 87 12.00 -16.61 -0.05
C VAL A 87 12.27 -17.91 0.72
N THR A 88 11.25 -18.43 1.39
CA THR A 88 11.32 -19.67 2.18
C THR A 88 10.27 -20.67 1.72
N GLY A 89 10.41 -21.90 2.19
CA GLY A 89 9.55 -23.02 1.81
C GLY A 89 9.92 -23.61 0.45
N ASN A 90 9.01 -24.40 -0.10
CA ASN A 90 9.22 -25.06 -1.37
C ASN A 90 8.86 -24.09 -2.51
N ALA A 91 9.87 -23.38 -3.00
CA ALA A 91 9.76 -22.44 -4.12
C ALA A 91 10.35 -23.08 -5.39
N PRO A 92 9.67 -23.02 -6.54
CA PRO A 92 10.29 -23.35 -7.81
C PRO A 92 11.41 -22.35 -8.09
N LYS A 93 12.40 -22.76 -8.88
CA LYS A 93 13.58 -21.97 -9.24
C LYS A 93 13.29 -20.78 -10.19
N LEU A 94 12.11 -20.16 -10.04
CA LEU A 94 11.63 -19.02 -10.81
C LEU A 94 12.05 -17.69 -10.19
N LEU A 95 12.21 -17.65 -8.86
CA LEU A 95 12.63 -16.47 -8.10
C LEU A 95 13.97 -16.76 -7.42
N PRO A 96 14.84 -15.75 -7.21
CA PRO A 96 16.00 -15.91 -6.36
C PRO A 96 15.52 -16.13 -4.92
N THR A 97 16.31 -16.82 -4.12
CA THR A 97 15.92 -17.17 -2.73
C THR A 97 16.23 -16.06 -1.74
N THR A 98 17.25 -15.25 -1.97
CA THR A 98 17.64 -14.13 -1.08
C THR A 98 18.28 -13.00 -1.88
N GLY A 99 18.30 -11.81 -1.31
CA GLY A 99 18.99 -10.66 -1.89
C GLY A 99 18.40 -9.32 -1.45
N THR A 100 18.41 -8.35 -2.35
CA THR A 100 17.81 -7.03 -2.12
C THR A 100 16.62 -6.80 -3.04
N TRP A 101 15.61 -6.05 -2.57
CA TRP A 101 14.45 -5.69 -3.37
C TRP A 101 14.25 -4.18 -3.41
N GLU A 102 13.66 -3.71 -4.50
CA GLU A 102 13.23 -2.31 -4.66
C GLU A 102 12.02 -2.23 -5.59
N LEU A 103 11.28 -1.13 -5.50
CA LEU A 103 10.26 -0.78 -6.48
C LEU A 103 10.85 0.23 -7.48
N ASP A 104 10.43 0.15 -8.73
CA ASP A 104 10.81 1.15 -9.75
C ASP A 104 10.17 2.53 -9.52
N ASN A 105 9.22 2.62 -8.58
CA ASN A 105 8.59 3.85 -8.13
C ASN A 105 8.11 3.75 -6.69
N ASN A 106 8.26 4.83 -5.92
CA ASN A 106 7.82 4.90 -4.53
C ASN A 106 6.31 5.14 -4.39
N TYR A 107 5.66 5.60 -5.45
CA TYR A 107 4.23 5.94 -5.50
C TYR A 107 3.59 5.38 -6.75
N VAL A 108 2.26 5.33 -6.79
CA VAL A 108 1.53 4.91 -8.00
C VAL A 108 1.88 5.87 -9.14
N LYS A 109 2.28 5.31 -10.28
CA LYS A 109 2.66 6.11 -11.46
C LYS A 109 1.43 6.83 -12.02
N SER A 110 1.58 8.12 -12.29
CA SER A 110 0.52 8.93 -12.93
C SER A 110 0.22 8.51 -14.37
N THR A 111 1.14 7.79 -15.01
CA THR A 111 0.98 7.25 -16.36
C THR A 111 0.01 6.06 -16.43
N GLY A 112 -0.37 5.49 -15.29
CA GLY A 112 -1.20 4.28 -15.21
C GLY A 112 -0.42 2.98 -15.46
N GLU A 113 0.89 3.05 -15.67
CA GLU A 113 1.73 1.86 -15.77
C GLU A 113 1.85 1.14 -14.43
N ALA A 114 1.92 -0.19 -14.47
CA ALA A 114 2.13 -1.00 -13.29
C ALA A 114 3.55 -0.79 -12.72
N THR A 115 3.63 -0.71 -11.39
CA THR A 115 4.90 -0.67 -10.64
C THR A 115 5.63 -1.99 -10.80
N GLN A 116 6.95 -1.92 -10.93
CA GLN A 116 7.82 -3.07 -11.04
C GLN A 116 8.51 -3.33 -9.70
N LEU A 117 8.44 -4.55 -9.22
CA LEU A 117 9.23 -5.07 -8.11
C LEU A 117 10.49 -5.74 -8.67
N LEU A 118 11.66 -5.25 -8.28
CA LEU A 118 12.94 -5.78 -8.72
C LEU A 118 13.58 -6.56 -7.59
N LEU A 119 13.73 -7.88 -7.76
CA LEU A 119 14.45 -8.76 -6.86
C LEU A 119 15.87 -8.97 -7.39
N LYS A 120 16.89 -8.54 -6.64
CA LYS A 120 18.31 -8.69 -6.99
C LYS A 120 18.94 -9.75 -6.11
N GLY A 121 19.18 -10.95 -6.65
CA GLY A 121 19.78 -12.06 -5.92
C GLY A 121 21.08 -12.56 -6.58
N SER A 122 21.80 -13.42 -5.87
CA SER A 122 23.03 -14.05 -6.37
C SER A 122 22.79 -15.00 -7.55
N GLU A 123 21.59 -15.60 -7.61
CA GLU A 123 21.15 -16.48 -8.71
C GLU A 123 20.68 -15.69 -9.95
N GLY A 124 20.55 -14.37 -9.83
CA GLY A 124 20.10 -13.48 -10.89
C GLY A 124 19.12 -12.43 -10.40
N ASN A 125 18.83 -11.47 -11.28
CA ASN A 125 17.84 -10.43 -11.04
C ASN A 125 16.52 -10.81 -11.71
N VAL A 126 15.43 -10.65 -10.98
CA VAL A 126 14.07 -10.92 -11.48
C VAL A 126 13.23 -9.66 -11.34
N LYS A 127 12.58 -9.28 -12.45
CA LYS A 127 11.61 -8.18 -12.47
C LYS A 127 10.20 -8.76 -12.45
N LEU A 128 9.40 -8.31 -11.49
CA LEU A 128 8.01 -8.69 -11.31
C LEU A 128 7.13 -7.47 -11.51
N THR A 129 6.00 -7.63 -12.16
CA THR A 129 4.99 -6.57 -12.27
C THR A 129 4.03 -6.69 -11.09
N ILE A 130 3.84 -5.64 -10.30
CA ILE A 130 2.81 -5.62 -9.25
C ILE A 130 1.44 -5.57 -9.92
N THR A 131 0.59 -6.55 -9.60
CA THR A 131 -0.79 -6.66 -10.12
C THR A 131 -1.82 -6.28 -9.08
N SER A 132 -1.50 -6.41 -7.78
CA SER A 132 -2.33 -5.93 -6.68
C SER A 132 -1.44 -5.38 -5.57
N THR A 133 -1.81 -4.20 -5.04
CA THR A 133 -1.12 -3.59 -3.90
C THR A 133 -2.01 -3.71 -2.66
N PRO A 134 -1.47 -4.17 -1.52
CA PRO A 134 -2.21 -4.26 -0.27
C PRO A 134 -2.83 -2.91 0.14
N GLY A 135 -4.08 -2.97 0.62
CA GLY A 135 -4.84 -1.79 1.03
C GLY A 135 -6.06 -2.19 1.86
N ALA A 136 -7.25 -1.96 1.33
CA ALA A 136 -8.49 -2.45 1.97
C ALA A 136 -8.54 -3.99 2.00
N THR A 137 -8.03 -4.63 0.95
CA THR A 137 -7.81 -6.07 0.90
C THR A 137 -6.34 -6.34 1.19
N PRO A 138 -6.00 -7.20 2.16
CA PRO A 138 -4.62 -7.53 2.49
C PRO A 138 -4.10 -8.59 1.50
N GLU A 139 -4.01 -8.23 0.23
CA GLU A 139 -3.53 -9.12 -0.83
C GLU A 139 -2.41 -8.42 -1.61
N LEU A 140 -1.27 -9.11 -1.72
CA LEU A 140 -0.18 -8.73 -2.61
C LEU A 140 -0.24 -9.60 -3.86
N GLY A 141 -0.26 -8.98 -5.02
CA GLY A 141 -0.24 -9.66 -6.30
C GLY A 141 0.98 -9.26 -7.12
N PHE A 142 1.69 -10.24 -7.69
CA PHE A 142 2.74 -9.95 -8.66
C PHE A 142 2.76 -10.96 -9.81
N GLN A 143 3.29 -10.52 -10.95
CA GLN A 143 3.40 -11.31 -12.17
C GLN A 143 4.86 -11.40 -12.65
N LEU A 144 5.33 -12.62 -12.87
CA LEU A 144 6.58 -12.90 -13.59
C LEU A 144 6.25 -13.20 -15.05
N SER A 145 6.75 -12.38 -15.98
CA SER A 145 6.55 -12.61 -17.42
C SER A 145 7.84 -13.06 -18.10
N ARG A 146 7.74 -14.14 -18.89
CA ARG A 146 8.79 -14.62 -19.78
C ARG A 146 8.55 -14.02 -21.15
N THR A 147 9.57 -13.31 -21.64
CA THR A 147 9.51 -12.60 -22.92
C THR A 147 10.50 -13.20 -23.91
N SER A 148 10.11 -13.22 -25.18
CA SER A 148 10.96 -13.51 -26.32
C SER A 148 10.72 -12.44 -27.38
N GLU A 149 11.78 -11.85 -27.91
CA GLU A 149 11.69 -10.73 -28.88
C GLU A 149 10.77 -9.58 -28.42
N GLY A 150 10.74 -9.30 -27.11
CA GLY A 150 9.91 -8.24 -26.52
C GLY A 150 8.43 -8.59 -26.34
N LYS A 151 7.99 -9.79 -26.72
CA LYS A 151 6.61 -10.27 -26.50
C LYS A 151 6.57 -11.25 -25.34
N SER A 152 5.63 -11.06 -24.41
CA SER A 152 5.37 -12.05 -23.36
C SER A 152 4.70 -13.27 -24.00
N PHE A 153 5.21 -14.46 -23.71
CA PHE A 153 4.61 -15.72 -24.17
C PHE A 153 4.12 -16.58 -23.01
N LEU A 154 4.63 -16.34 -21.80
CA LEU A 154 4.27 -17.09 -20.61
C LEU A 154 4.34 -16.18 -19.38
N SER A 155 3.29 -16.16 -18.57
CA SER A 155 3.28 -15.41 -17.31
C SER A 155 2.92 -16.32 -16.14
N TYR A 156 3.46 -15.99 -14.97
CA TYR A 156 3.11 -16.59 -13.68
C TYR A 156 2.52 -15.51 -12.80
N LYS A 157 1.24 -15.62 -12.46
CA LYS A 157 0.53 -14.72 -11.57
C LYS A 157 0.53 -15.30 -10.17
N TYR A 158 1.05 -14.56 -9.21
CA TYR A 158 1.12 -14.92 -7.79
C TYR A 158 0.12 -14.05 -7.03
N SER A 159 -0.65 -14.69 -6.15
CA SER A 159 -1.53 -14.05 -5.18
C SER A 159 -1.09 -14.47 -3.80
N LEU A 160 -0.80 -13.50 -2.93
CA LEU A 160 -0.24 -13.71 -1.61
C LEU A 160 -1.07 -13.00 -0.55
N SER A 161 -1.18 -13.66 0.61
CA SER A 161 -1.80 -13.11 1.82
C SER A 161 -0.73 -12.80 2.86
N PRO A 162 -0.97 -11.87 3.80
CA PRO A 162 -0.06 -11.66 4.91
C PRO A 162 0.11 -12.95 5.71
N VAL A 163 1.30 -13.15 6.26
CA VAL A 163 1.53 -14.16 7.30
C VAL A 163 0.99 -13.59 8.62
N GLU A 164 0.08 -14.31 9.26
CA GLU A 164 -0.41 -13.99 10.61
C GLU A 164 0.65 -14.22 11.70
#